data_AF-A0A3M2T7K6-F1
#
_entry.id   AF-A0A3M2T7K6-F1
#
_cell.length_a   1.000
_cell.length_b   1.000
_cell.length_c   1.000
_cell.angle_alpha   90.00
_cell.angle_beta   90.00
_cell.angle_gamma   90.00
#
_symmetry.space_group_name_H-M   'P 1'
#
loop_
_entity.id
_entity.type
_entity.pdbx_description
1 polymer ?
#
loop_
_entity_poly.entity_id
_entity_poly.type
_entity_poly.pdbx_seq_one_letter_code
_entity_poly.pdbx_strand_id
1 'polypeptide(L)'
;MIARLFLVFALAAIRQVAADSCGASITISSQSDADKISNCEDVGGSVTIAHDASGTIKLDNVQAIHGKFTIDGTSVTKVQASNLDLVKEDFSVQNNGKLSELAMSNLEKVGGRMWVEGNNQLQQLQFNNLETVKGDISIKGVFDSISLSNLEKVTGKGTIRSSGSLACSDLDHLVSSTVFGGSYRCSKGSTSTSSTPSSSASASSSSSSSSSGSSGLSEGGKAGVAVGVIVGVALIAGAIWFMVRRRKKGASFQSVPAPDADDSEKGAAALAANGPSPTESSGMAAGNVSRKPVSPAPQEQERDIPMLDSGDVHEAPAMPAGGARDTTQVFELDAGPIYGVHQQAINHE
;
A
#
# COMPACT_ATOMS: atom_id res chain seq x y z
N MET A 1 -25.67 39.08 -22.62
CA MET A 1 -24.75 38.54 -23.64
C MET A 1 -24.75 37.02 -23.54
N ILE A 2 -24.52 36.32 -24.65
CA ILE A 2 -24.20 34.87 -24.75
C ILE A 2 -25.07 33.92 -23.88
N ALA A 3 -26.16 33.43 -24.48
CA ALA A 3 -26.68 32.10 -24.15
C ALA A 3 -26.05 31.08 -25.12
N ARG A 4 -25.12 30.26 -24.62
CA ARG A 4 -24.41 29.15 -25.30
C ARG A 4 -23.91 28.20 -24.20
N LEU A 5 -23.84 26.89 -24.37
CA LEU A 5 -24.38 25.97 -25.39
C LEU A 5 -24.54 24.60 -24.72
N PHE A 6 -25.50 23.77 -25.15
CA PHE A 6 -25.63 22.40 -24.65
C PHE A 6 -24.51 21.48 -25.16
N LEU A 7 -24.35 20.33 -24.49
CA LEU A 7 -23.70 19.12 -25.00
C LEU A 7 -22.16 19.18 -25.12
N VAL A 8 -21.48 18.73 -24.07
CA VAL A 8 -20.19 18.03 -24.18
C VAL A 8 -20.42 16.58 -23.73
N PHE A 9 -20.07 15.67 -24.63
CA PHE A 9 -20.28 14.23 -24.64
C PHE A 9 -20.22 13.50 -23.29
N ALA A 10 -21.31 12.79 -22.97
CA ALA A 10 -21.24 11.58 -22.15
C ALA A 10 -20.59 10.45 -22.96
N LEU A 11 -19.27 10.55 -23.17
CA LEU A 11 -18.49 9.55 -23.90
C LEU A 11 -18.24 8.35 -22.98
N ALA A 12 -19.26 7.49 -22.86
CA ALA A 12 -19.13 6.16 -22.27
C ALA A 12 -18.25 5.30 -23.20
N ALA A 13 -16.94 5.50 -23.11
CA ALA A 13 -15.97 4.71 -23.83
C ALA A 13 -16.12 3.24 -23.42
N ILE A 14 -16.55 2.40 -24.35
CA ILE A 14 -16.45 0.95 -24.22
C ILE A 14 -14.95 0.65 -24.25
N ARG A 15 -14.31 0.63 -23.06
CA ARG A 15 -12.92 0.20 -22.88
C ARG A 15 -12.81 -1.20 -23.49
N GLN A 16 -12.11 -1.30 -24.62
CA GLN A 16 -11.73 -2.62 -25.13
C GLN A 16 -10.87 -3.28 -24.07
N VAL A 17 -11.21 -4.52 -23.70
CA VAL A 17 -10.36 -5.34 -22.84
C VAL A 17 -9.24 -5.93 -23.71
N ALA A 18 -8.34 -5.05 -24.14
CA ALA A 18 -6.93 -5.42 -24.07
C ALA A 18 -6.61 -5.71 -22.59
N ALA A 19 -5.72 -6.66 -22.32
CA ALA A 19 -5.09 -6.79 -21.01
C ALA A 19 -4.08 -5.64 -20.85
N ASP A 20 -4.61 -4.43 -20.73
CA ASP A 20 -3.86 -3.19 -20.63
C ASP A 20 -2.95 -3.27 -19.39
N SER A 21 -1.63 -3.24 -19.60
CA SER A 21 -0.64 -3.46 -18.55
C SER A 21 -0.75 -2.46 -17.41
N CYS A 22 -1.34 -1.30 -17.68
CA CYS A 22 -1.69 -0.28 -16.71
C CYS A 22 -2.74 -0.76 -15.69
N GLY A 23 -3.68 -1.63 -16.07
CA GLY A 23 -4.83 -2.01 -15.24
C GLY A 23 -4.50 -2.99 -14.09
N ALA A 24 -3.33 -3.64 -14.13
CA ALA A 24 -2.89 -4.63 -13.16
C ALA A 24 -2.02 -4.01 -12.05
N SER A 25 -1.56 -4.84 -11.10
CA SER A 25 -0.43 -4.46 -10.24
C SER A 25 0.89 -4.74 -10.97
N ILE A 26 1.86 -3.85 -10.82
CA ILE A 26 3.06 -3.77 -11.66
C ILE A 26 4.31 -3.88 -10.78
N THR A 27 5.22 -4.78 -11.15
CA THR A 27 6.52 -4.94 -10.52
C THR A 27 7.61 -4.41 -11.44
N ILE A 28 8.51 -3.58 -10.91
CA ILE A 28 9.56 -2.88 -11.67
C ILE A 28 10.93 -3.30 -11.12
N SER A 29 11.66 -4.14 -11.86
CA SER A 29 13.06 -4.53 -11.53
C SER A 29 14.10 -3.62 -12.20
N SER A 30 13.71 -2.87 -13.23
CA SER A 30 14.62 -1.99 -13.99
C SER A 30 13.92 -0.74 -14.51
N GLN A 31 14.68 0.28 -14.92
CA GLN A 31 14.13 1.43 -15.67
C GLN A 31 13.35 0.96 -16.90
N SER A 32 13.84 -0.07 -17.61
CA SER A 32 13.16 -0.64 -18.78
C SER A 32 11.83 -1.33 -18.47
N ASP A 33 11.48 -1.56 -17.20
CA ASP A 33 10.14 -1.99 -16.79
C ASP A 33 9.22 -0.79 -16.52
N ALA A 34 9.77 0.32 -16.01
CA ALA A 34 9.08 1.59 -15.91
C ALA A 34 8.80 2.20 -17.31
N ASP A 35 9.74 2.07 -18.24
CA ASP A 35 9.60 2.54 -19.63
C ASP A 35 8.43 1.86 -20.35
N LYS A 36 8.13 0.58 -20.05
CA LYS A 36 6.96 -0.15 -20.62
C LYS A 36 5.64 0.48 -20.19
N ILE A 37 5.59 1.07 -19.00
CA ILE A 37 4.39 1.71 -18.43
C ILE A 37 4.37 3.24 -18.64
N SER A 38 5.29 3.78 -19.45
CA SER A 38 5.28 5.18 -19.88
C SER A 38 4.05 5.58 -20.72
N ASN A 39 3.24 4.61 -21.16
CA ASN A 39 1.95 4.86 -21.82
C ASN A 39 0.75 4.86 -20.84
N CYS A 40 0.99 4.64 -19.54
CA CYS A 40 -0.02 4.61 -18.49
C CYS A 40 -0.16 5.97 -17.81
N GLU A 41 -1.33 6.60 -17.91
CA GLU A 41 -1.70 7.75 -17.07
C GLU A 41 -2.19 7.24 -15.69
N ASP A 42 -3.17 6.33 -15.67
CA ASP A 42 -3.65 5.61 -14.49
C ASP A 42 -3.03 4.20 -14.40
N VAL A 43 -2.40 3.84 -13.28
CA VAL A 43 -2.14 2.45 -12.90
C VAL A 43 -3.27 1.93 -12.00
N GLY A 44 -4.00 0.92 -12.47
CA GLY A 44 -5.17 0.34 -11.81
C GLY A 44 -4.88 -0.53 -10.59
N GLY A 45 -3.65 -1.04 -10.44
CA GLY A 45 -3.21 -1.82 -9.29
C GLY A 45 -2.16 -1.13 -8.41
N SER A 46 -1.41 -1.93 -7.66
CA SER A 46 -0.23 -1.47 -6.89
C SER A 46 0.98 -1.31 -7.80
N VAL A 47 1.90 -0.38 -7.48
CA VAL A 47 3.24 -0.34 -8.08
C VAL A 47 4.26 -0.75 -7.02
N THR A 48 5.06 -1.76 -7.33
CA THR A 48 6.13 -2.27 -6.46
C THR A 48 7.47 -2.20 -7.19
N ILE A 49 8.45 -1.50 -6.62
CA ILE A 49 9.84 -1.59 -7.06
C ILE A 49 10.44 -2.86 -6.46
N ALA A 50 11.01 -3.71 -7.29
CA ALA A 50 11.47 -5.04 -6.90
C ALA A 50 12.75 -5.00 -6.06
N HIS A 51 12.95 -6.03 -5.24
CA HIS A 51 14.10 -6.13 -4.32
C HIS A 51 15.46 -6.09 -5.04
N ASP A 52 15.53 -6.66 -6.25
CA ASP A 52 16.71 -6.68 -7.12
C ASP A 52 16.94 -5.37 -7.90
N ALA A 53 15.98 -4.44 -7.88
CA ALA A 53 16.08 -3.17 -8.59
C ALA A 53 17.25 -2.32 -8.09
N SER A 54 17.92 -1.65 -9.03
CA SER A 54 19.10 -0.82 -8.75
C SER A 54 19.23 0.36 -9.72
N GLY A 55 20.08 1.33 -9.36
CA GLY A 55 20.26 2.55 -10.14
C GLY A 55 19.10 3.54 -9.97
N THR A 56 18.76 4.27 -11.02
CA THR A 56 17.63 5.24 -11.01
C THR A 56 16.38 4.60 -11.61
N ILE A 57 15.23 4.81 -10.97
CA ILE A 57 13.91 4.48 -11.51
C ILE A 57 13.11 5.78 -11.70
N LYS A 58 12.50 5.95 -12.87
CA LYS A 58 11.64 7.07 -13.24
C LYS A 58 10.27 6.61 -13.72
N LEU A 59 9.22 7.22 -13.17
CA LEU A 59 7.84 7.11 -13.65
C LEU A 59 7.45 8.44 -14.31
N ASP A 60 7.75 8.59 -15.61
CA ASP A 60 7.67 9.91 -16.26
C ASP A 60 6.23 10.34 -16.60
N ASN A 61 5.30 9.42 -16.91
CA ASN A 61 3.92 9.76 -17.34
C ASN A 61 2.79 9.27 -16.41
N VAL A 62 3.11 8.48 -15.38
CA VAL A 62 2.11 7.91 -14.45
C VAL A 62 1.60 9.01 -13.52
N GLN A 63 0.32 9.36 -13.64
CA GLN A 63 -0.38 10.40 -12.87
C GLN A 63 -1.11 9.84 -11.64
N ALA A 64 -1.63 8.62 -11.71
CA ALA A 64 -2.28 7.99 -10.57
C ALA A 64 -1.90 6.52 -10.39
N ILE A 65 -1.83 6.07 -9.14
CA ILE A 65 -1.69 4.67 -8.74
C ILE A 65 -2.89 4.34 -7.84
N HIS A 66 -3.69 3.37 -8.27
CA HIS A 66 -4.96 3.02 -7.62
C HIS A 66 -4.83 2.03 -6.47
N GLY A 67 -3.70 1.31 -6.39
CA GLY A 67 -3.28 0.60 -5.19
C GLY A 67 -2.25 1.38 -4.37
N LYS A 68 -1.46 0.64 -3.59
CA LYS A 68 -0.26 1.12 -2.89
C LYS A 68 0.91 1.39 -3.84
N PHE A 69 1.81 2.28 -3.41
CA PHE A 69 3.17 2.39 -3.93
C PHE A 69 4.15 1.78 -2.93
N THR A 70 5.09 0.95 -3.38
CA THR A 70 5.97 0.18 -2.47
C THR A 70 7.40 0.04 -2.99
N ILE A 71 8.37 0.35 -2.14
CA ILE A 71 9.82 0.13 -2.37
C ILE A 71 10.42 -0.46 -1.08
N ASP A 72 10.75 -1.75 -1.06
CA ASP A 72 11.27 -2.42 0.15
C ASP A 72 12.61 -3.14 -0.08
N GLY A 73 13.64 -2.73 0.67
CA GLY A 73 14.95 -3.40 0.73
C GLY A 73 15.79 -3.32 -0.55
N THR A 74 15.45 -2.44 -1.48
CA THR A 74 16.02 -2.40 -2.84
C THR A 74 17.41 -1.75 -2.89
N SER A 75 18.11 -1.92 -4.02
CA SER A 75 19.41 -1.28 -4.31
C SER A 75 19.31 -0.02 -5.18
N VAL A 76 18.12 0.56 -5.35
CA VAL A 76 17.95 1.81 -6.12
C VAL A 76 18.63 2.98 -5.41
N THR A 77 19.19 3.90 -6.18
CA THR A 77 19.87 5.11 -5.69
C THR A 77 19.01 6.36 -5.79
N LYS A 78 18.14 6.44 -6.80
CA LYS A 78 17.17 7.54 -6.98
C LYS A 78 15.84 7.03 -7.48
N VAL A 79 14.75 7.59 -6.99
CA VAL A 79 13.41 7.31 -7.52
C VAL A 79 12.67 8.61 -7.76
N GLN A 80 12.20 8.80 -8.99
CA GLN A 80 11.52 10.02 -9.44
C GLN A 80 10.16 9.66 -10.05
N ALA A 81 9.09 10.33 -9.62
CA ALA A 81 7.77 10.23 -10.25
C ALA A 81 7.18 11.64 -10.32
N SER A 82 7.76 12.47 -11.20
CA SER A 82 7.54 13.92 -11.19
C SER A 82 6.11 14.32 -11.55
N ASN A 83 5.40 13.50 -12.34
CA ASN A 83 4.03 13.72 -12.78
C ASN A 83 3.00 12.86 -12.01
N LEU A 84 3.41 12.15 -10.95
CA LEU A 84 2.50 11.35 -10.13
C LEU A 84 1.78 12.26 -9.13
N ASP A 85 0.46 12.39 -9.26
CA ASP A 85 -0.39 13.27 -8.46
C ASP A 85 -1.13 12.51 -7.33
N LEU A 86 -1.41 11.21 -7.52
CA LEU A 86 -2.26 10.43 -6.62
C LEU A 86 -1.76 8.99 -6.36
N VAL A 87 -1.68 8.61 -5.08
CA VAL A 87 -1.63 7.20 -4.64
C VAL A 87 -2.86 6.91 -3.79
N LYS A 88 -3.72 5.97 -4.18
CA LYS A 88 -5.03 5.75 -3.53
C LYS A 88 -4.97 4.92 -2.24
N GLU A 89 -3.92 4.11 -2.03
CA GLU A 89 -3.69 3.36 -0.78
C GLU A 89 -2.43 3.88 -0.05
N ASP A 90 -1.72 3.01 0.66
CA ASP A 90 -0.48 3.33 1.37
C ASP A 90 0.68 3.66 0.42
N PHE A 91 1.53 4.58 0.86
CA PHE A 91 2.83 4.89 0.28
C PHE A 91 3.93 4.36 1.20
N SER A 92 4.73 3.39 0.76
CA SER A 92 5.80 2.77 1.55
C SER A 92 7.13 2.80 0.80
N VAL A 93 8.15 3.41 1.42
CA VAL A 93 9.53 3.38 0.94
C VAL A 93 10.41 3.05 2.14
N GLN A 94 10.87 1.82 2.25
CA GLN A 94 11.56 1.34 3.45
C GLN A 94 12.76 0.43 3.18
N ASN A 95 13.71 0.44 4.12
CA ASN A 95 14.92 -0.40 4.13
C ASN A 95 15.86 -0.22 2.91
N ASN A 96 15.68 0.83 2.08
CA ASN A 96 16.46 1.04 0.86
C ASN A 96 17.81 1.67 1.19
N GLY A 97 18.79 0.83 1.53
CA GLY A 97 20.09 1.27 2.05
C GLY A 97 20.96 2.13 1.12
N LYS A 98 20.61 2.22 -0.18
CA LYS A 98 21.33 3.02 -1.21
C LYS A 98 20.55 4.24 -1.73
N LEU A 99 19.28 4.37 -1.37
CA LEU A 99 18.39 5.42 -1.89
C LEU A 99 18.78 6.77 -1.28
N SER A 100 19.23 7.70 -2.11
CA SER A 100 19.70 9.04 -1.69
C SER A 100 18.73 10.19 -2.03
N GLU A 101 17.88 9.98 -3.03
CA GLU A 101 16.89 10.96 -3.49
C GLU A 101 15.55 10.29 -3.83
N LEU A 102 14.48 10.75 -3.21
CA LEU A 102 13.10 10.39 -3.54
C LEU A 102 12.32 11.67 -3.87
N ALA A 103 11.90 11.82 -5.12
CA ALA A 103 11.26 13.04 -5.61
C ALA A 103 9.96 12.76 -6.38
N MET A 104 8.86 13.28 -5.86
CA MET A 104 7.53 13.21 -6.47
C MET A 104 6.86 14.57 -6.28
N SER A 105 7.41 15.58 -6.97
CA SER A 105 7.08 16.99 -6.74
C SER A 105 5.60 17.31 -6.85
N ASN A 106 4.88 16.65 -7.77
CA ASN A 106 3.46 16.88 -8.01
C ASN A 106 2.53 16.03 -7.13
N LEU A 107 3.02 15.06 -6.36
CA LEU A 107 2.19 14.12 -5.59
C LEU A 107 1.32 14.87 -4.58
N GLU A 108 0.05 15.10 -4.91
CA GLU A 108 -0.91 15.86 -4.13
C GLU A 108 -1.50 15.04 -2.99
N LYS A 109 -1.77 13.75 -3.23
CA LYS A 109 -2.74 12.98 -2.45
C LYS A 109 -2.27 11.54 -2.19
N VAL A 110 -2.18 11.16 -0.91
CA VAL A 110 -1.99 9.76 -0.45
C VAL A 110 -3.23 9.30 0.32
N GLY A 111 -3.90 8.27 -0.21
CA GLY A 111 -5.17 7.76 0.30
C GLY A 111 -5.07 6.80 1.49
N GLY A 112 -3.86 6.32 1.80
CA GLY A 112 -3.50 5.58 3.01
C GLY A 112 -2.46 6.32 3.86
N ARG A 113 -1.60 5.55 4.52
CA ARG A 113 -0.45 6.02 5.32
C ARG A 113 0.74 6.36 4.42
N MET A 114 1.62 7.25 4.88
CA MET A 114 2.91 7.50 4.23
C MET A 114 4.06 7.10 5.16
N TRP A 115 4.85 6.12 4.74
CA TRP A 115 5.89 5.48 5.55
C TRP A 115 7.24 5.50 4.81
N VAL A 116 8.20 6.25 5.34
CA VAL A 116 9.53 6.46 4.74
C VAL A 116 10.60 6.22 5.81
N GLU A 117 11.03 4.96 6.01
CA GLU A 117 11.91 4.57 7.15
C GLU A 117 13.03 3.59 6.78
N GLY A 118 14.18 3.68 7.45
CA GLY A 118 15.31 2.75 7.23
C GLY A 118 16.08 2.99 5.93
N ASN A 119 15.78 4.07 5.21
CA ASN A 119 16.50 4.49 4.00
C ASN A 119 17.76 5.26 4.42
N ASN A 120 18.79 4.53 4.85
CA ASN A 120 19.94 5.06 5.60
C ASN A 120 20.89 5.99 4.81
N GLN A 121 20.63 6.26 3.53
CA GLN A 121 21.34 7.25 2.72
C GLN A 121 20.43 8.36 2.17
N LEU A 122 19.15 8.39 2.53
CA LEU A 122 18.16 9.29 1.94
C LEU A 122 18.32 10.72 2.49
N GLN A 123 18.99 11.55 1.70
CA GLN A 123 19.30 12.95 2.01
C GLN A 123 18.20 13.91 1.54
N GLN A 124 17.53 13.60 0.42
CA GLN A 124 16.57 14.49 -0.22
C GLN A 124 15.20 13.83 -0.39
N LEU A 125 14.17 14.45 0.19
CA LEU A 125 12.78 14.03 0.07
C LEU A 125 11.93 15.19 -0.46
N GLN A 126 11.39 15.05 -1.67
CA GLN A 126 10.68 16.14 -2.36
C GLN A 126 9.23 15.78 -2.65
N PHE A 127 8.31 16.30 -1.83
CA PHE A 127 6.85 16.19 -1.97
C PHE A 127 6.23 17.59 -1.97
N ASN A 128 6.66 18.42 -2.92
CA ASN A 128 6.39 19.87 -2.91
C ASN A 128 4.88 20.17 -2.88
N ASN A 129 4.06 19.46 -3.66
CA ASN A 129 2.63 19.70 -3.82
C ASN A 129 1.74 18.80 -2.94
N LEU A 130 2.30 18.01 -2.01
CA LEU A 130 1.52 17.04 -1.22
C LEU A 130 0.57 17.73 -0.24
N GLU A 131 -0.69 17.86 -0.64
CA GLU A 131 -1.79 18.45 0.12
C GLU A 131 -2.30 17.55 1.25
N THR A 132 -2.55 16.26 0.95
CA THR A 132 -3.39 15.39 1.80
C THR A 132 -2.83 13.98 1.97
N VAL A 133 -2.68 13.55 3.22
CA VAL A 133 -2.47 12.14 3.60
C VAL A 133 -3.61 11.66 4.49
N LYS A 134 -4.30 10.57 4.11
CA LYS A 134 -5.46 10.07 4.88
C LYS A 134 -5.11 9.18 6.07
N GLY A 135 -3.89 8.63 6.13
CA GLY A 135 -3.38 7.86 7.25
C GLY A 135 -2.42 8.66 8.14
N ASP A 136 -1.56 7.94 8.87
CA ASP A 136 -0.40 8.51 9.56
C ASP A 136 0.73 8.85 8.56
N ILE A 137 1.55 9.85 8.88
CA ILE A 137 2.86 10.08 8.27
C ILE A 137 3.95 9.65 9.25
N SER A 138 4.89 8.82 8.80
CA SER A 138 6.11 8.50 9.53
C SER A 138 7.32 8.54 8.59
N ILE A 139 8.23 9.49 8.83
CA ILE A 139 9.42 9.78 8.00
C ILE A 139 10.64 9.74 8.91
N LYS A 140 11.52 8.74 8.75
CA LYS A 140 12.74 8.54 9.56
C LYS A 140 13.96 8.22 8.69
N GLY A 141 15.04 8.99 8.83
CA GLY A 141 16.21 8.88 7.96
C GLY A 141 17.29 9.94 8.21
N VAL A 142 18.17 10.13 7.24
CA VAL A 142 19.35 11.03 7.30
C VAL A 142 19.16 12.28 6.43
N PHE A 143 17.94 12.81 6.38
CA PHE A 143 17.57 13.90 5.48
C PHE A 143 18.33 15.21 5.77
N ASP A 144 18.89 15.77 4.71
CA ASP A 144 19.38 17.15 4.67
C ASP A 144 18.27 18.12 4.25
N SER A 145 17.34 17.66 3.39
CA SER A 145 16.15 18.42 3.01
C SER A 145 14.90 17.53 2.92
N ILE A 146 13.80 18.02 3.48
CA ILE A 146 12.44 17.47 3.33
C ILE A 146 11.54 18.62 2.88
N SER A 147 10.95 18.52 1.70
CA SER A 147 9.94 19.46 1.22
C SER A 147 8.54 18.86 1.35
N LEU A 148 7.68 19.57 2.09
CA LEU A 148 6.26 19.27 2.37
C LEU A 148 5.43 20.57 2.31
N SER A 149 5.82 21.51 1.44
CA SER A 149 5.41 22.93 1.52
C SER A 149 3.90 23.16 1.46
N ASN A 150 3.18 22.36 0.66
CA ASN A 150 1.72 22.48 0.49
C ASN A 150 0.91 21.50 1.37
N LEU A 151 1.50 20.88 2.39
CA LEU A 151 0.82 19.89 3.23
C LEU A 151 -0.23 20.51 4.15
N GLU A 152 -1.47 20.59 3.64
CA GLU A 152 -2.63 21.12 4.35
C GLU A 152 -3.23 20.14 5.37
N LYS A 153 -3.21 18.83 5.09
CA LYS A 153 -4.01 17.87 5.88
C LYS A 153 -3.42 16.46 6.01
N VAL A 154 -3.35 15.99 7.24
CA VAL A 154 -3.01 14.62 7.61
C VAL A 154 -4.03 14.14 8.62
N THR A 155 -4.86 13.15 8.27
CA THR A 155 -5.92 12.68 9.20
C THR A 155 -5.33 11.94 10.41
N GLY A 156 -4.19 11.28 10.24
CA GLY A 156 -3.46 10.59 11.30
C GLY A 156 -2.46 11.48 12.06
N LYS A 157 -1.49 10.81 12.69
CA LYS A 157 -0.35 11.39 13.40
C LYS A 157 0.77 11.73 12.42
N GLY A 158 1.66 12.64 12.80
CA GLY A 158 2.88 12.93 12.08
C GLY A 158 4.11 12.67 12.93
N THR A 159 5.03 11.83 12.46
CA THR A 159 6.36 11.65 13.07
C THR A 159 7.44 11.88 12.05
N ILE A 160 8.27 12.91 12.26
CA ILE A 160 9.41 13.23 11.40
C ILE A 160 10.68 13.19 12.25
N ARG A 161 11.65 12.36 11.85
CA ARG A 161 12.94 12.22 12.53
C ARG A 161 14.08 12.18 11.52
N SER A 162 14.79 13.31 11.37
CA SER A 162 16.03 13.36 10.59
C SER A 162 17.27 13.41 11.48
N SER A 163 18.20 12.47 11.30
CA SER A 163 19.57 12.56 11.81
C SER A 163 20.55 13.25 10.85
N GLY A 164 20.09 13.75 9.70
CA GLY A 164 20.88 14.58 8.77
C GLY A 164 20.93 16.06 9.18
N SER A 165 21.26 16.96 8.25
CA SER A 165 21.42 18.40 8.57
C SER A 165 20.10 19.16 8.83
N LEU A 166 18.96 18.68 8.31
CA LEU A 166 17.60 19.27 8.46
C LEU A 166 17.29 19.85 9.86
N ALA A 167 16.68 21.03 9.92
CA ALA A 167 16.15 21.59 11.16
C ALA A 167 14.61 21.47 11.22
N CYS A 168 14.07 21.16 12.41
CA CYS A 168 12.62 21.04 12.58
C CYS A 168 11.87 22.38 12.47
N SER A 169 12.58 23.51 12.58
CA SER A 169 12.09 24.86 12.27
C SER A 169 11.62 25.00 10.83
N ASP A 170 12.23 24.27 9.91
CA ASP A 170 11.95 24.36 8.48
C ASP A 170 10.58 23.71 8.15
N LEU A 171 10.02 22.97 9.12
CA LEU A 171 8.72 22.31 9.07
C LEU A 171 7.70 22.91 10.08
N ASP A 172 8.00 24.07 10.69
CA ASP A 172 7.14 24.68 11.73
C ASP A 172 5.80 25.19 11.16
N HIS A 173 5.74 25.43 9.85
CA HIS A 173 4.49 25.71 9.13
C HIS A 173 3.44 24.59 9.32
N LEU A 174 3.90 23.34 9.44
CA LEU A 174 3.07 22.16 9.66
C LEU A 174 2.59 22.00 11.12
N VAL A 175 3.05 22.88 12.02
CA VAL A 175 2.67 22.97 13.44
C VAL A 175 1.72 24.15 13.67
N SER A 176 2.03 25.28 13.03
CA SER A 176 1.26 26.53 13.11
C SER A 176 -0.13 26.40 12.47
N SER A 177 -0.23 25.63 11.38
CA SER A 177 -1.51 25.17 10.83
C SER A 177 -1.86 23.78 11.40
N THR A 178 -3.16 23.52 11.64
CA THR A 178 -3.63 22.24 12.22
C THR A 178 -3.69 21.13 11.16
N VAL A 179 -2.55 20.87 10.52
CA VAL A 179 -2.37 19.86 9.47
C VAL A 179 -2.74 18.48 9.99
N PHE A 180 -2.21 18.11 11.16
CA PHE A 180 -2.36 16.77 11.73
C PHE A 180 -3.60 16.67 12.62
N GLY A 181 -4.47 15.71 12.31
CA GLY A 181 -5.59 15.31 13.16
C GLY A 181 -5.15 14.50 14.40
N GLY A 182 -3.95 13.92 14.36
CA GLY A 182 -3.26 13.33 15.50
C GLY A 182 -2.07 14.16 15.98
N SER A 183 -1.31 13.61 16.93
CA SER A 183 -0.09 14.26 17.42
C SER A 183 0.97 14.40 16.32
N TYR A 184 1.48 15.61 16.11
CA TYR A 184 2.71 15.85 15.35
C TYR A 184 3.94 15.86 16.26
N ARG A 185 5.05 15.27 15.79
CA ARG A 185 6.39 15.39 16.40
C ARG A 185 7.46 15.41 15.32
N CYS A 186 8.12 16.56 15.14
CA CYS A 186 9.46 16.60 14.54
C CYS A 186 10.53 16.42 15.62
N SER A 187 11.62 15.72 15.31
CA SER A 187 12.80 15.62 16.18
C SER A 187 14.08 15.46 15.37
N LYS A 188 15.15 16.17 15.74
CA LYS A 188 16.49 15.87 15.20
C LYS A 188 16.99 14.56 15.82
N GLY A 189 17.51 13.67 14.99
CA GLY A 189 17.96 12.34 15.34
C GLY A 189 19.34 12.34 15.99
N SER A 190 19.49 13.04 17.11
CA SER A 190 20.72 12.98 17.90
C SER A 190 20.97 11.54 18.37
N THR A 191 22.22 11.09 18.26
CA THR A 191 22.78 10.09 19.18
C THR A 191 22.62 10.61 20.60
N SER A 192 22.39 9.71 21.57
CA SER A 192 21.92 10.04 22.91
C SER A 192 22.89 10.93 23.72
N THR A 193 22.73 12.26 23.60
CA THR A 193 23.30 13.24 24.53
C THR A 193 22.15 13.91 25.28
N SER A 194 21.92 13.48 26.53
CA SER A 194 20.91 14.07 27.41
C SER A 194 21.35 15.46 27.86
N SER A 195 20.93 16.49 27.15
CA SER A 195 21.20 17.90 27.48
C SER A 195 20.33 18.39 28.65
N THR A 196 20.67 17.93 29.86
CA THR A 196 20.32 18.65 31.10
C THR A 196 20.92 20.06 31.01
N PRO A 197 20.12 21.14 31.12
CA PRO A 197 20.66 22.49 31.04
C PRO A 197 21.52 22.79 32.27
N SER A 198 22.85 22.84 32.09
CA SER A 198 23.77 23.28 33.14
C SER A 198 23.62 24.79 33.32
N SER A 199 23.14 25.22 34.49
CA SER A 199 22.93 26.62 34.85
C SER A 199 23.45 26.87 36.26
N SER A 200 24.71 27.29 36.36
CA SER A 200 25.40 27.48 37.63
C SER A 200 25.23 28.91 38.18
N ALA A 201 24.11 29.15 38.87
CA ALA A 201 23.96 30.29 39.81
C ALA A 201 22.94 29.93 40.90
N SER A 202 23.26 30.23 42.16
CA SER A 202 22.56 29.65 43.32
C SER A 202 21.38 30.47 43.84
N ALA A 203 20.23 29.83 44.02
CA ALA A 203 19.20 30.20 44.98
C ALA A 203 18.50 28.94 45.51
N SER A 204 18.23 28.86 46.82
CA SER A 204 17.88 27.60 47.49
C SER A 204 16.38 27.41 47.69
N SER A 205 15.89 26.24 47.25
CA SER A 205 14.81 25.44 47.84
C SER A 205 13.51 26.12 48.30
N SER A 206 12.44 25.88 47.56
CA SER A 206 11.20 25.38 48.15
C SER A 206 10.59 24.31 47.23
N SER A 207 10.04 23.24 47.79
CA SER A 207 9.59 22.07 47.04
C SER A 207 8.08 21.90 47.10
N SER A 208 7.46 21.67 45.95
CA SER A 208 6.11 21.11 45.84
C SER A 208 6.07 20.15 44.65
N SER A 209 5.43 19.00 44.84
CA SER A 209 5.43 17.90 43.89
C SER A 209 4.23 17.97 42.94
N SER A 210 4.48 17.85 41.63
CA SER A 210 3.45 17.64 40.62
C SER A 210 3.43 16.17 40.19
N SER A 211 2.41 15.43 40.64
CA SER A 211 2.16 14.06 40.20
C SER A 211 1.58 14.06 38.78
N SER A 212 2.08 13.17 37.93
CA SER A 212 1.62 12.98 36.55
C SER A 212 0.32 12.17 36.52
N GLY A 213 -0.82 12.85 36.63
CA GLY A 213 -2.14 12.24 36.43
C GLY A 213 -2.37 11.82 34.97
N SER A 214 -2.68 10.55 34.74
CA SER A 214 -3.06 10.05 33.42
C SER A 214 -4.52 10.40 33.11
N SER A 215 -4.75 11.18 32.04
CA SER A 215 -6.07 11.62 31.62
C SER A 215 -6.84 10.50 30.89
N GLY A 216 -7.49 9.64 31.68
CA GLY A 216 -8.50 8.70 31.17
C GLY A 216 -9.67 9.44 30.49
N LEU A 217 -10.08 8.95 29.32
CA LEU A 217 -11.20 9.52 28.57
C LEU A 217 -12.53 9.27 29.31
N SER A 218 -13.22 10.35 29.70
CA SER A 218 -14.47 10.31 30.47
C SER A 218 -15.52 9.37 29.85
N GLU A 219 -16.11 8.52 30.70
CA GLU A 219 -17.07 7.49 30.30
C GLU A 219 -18.35 8.06 29.67
N GLY A 220 -18.71 9.30 30.00
CA GLY A 220 -19.85 10.01 29.40
C GLY A 220 -19.75 10.20 27.88
N GLY A 221 -18.54 10.19 27.31
CA GLY A 221 -18.35 10.34 25.86
C GLY A 221 -18.69 9.09 25.04
N LYS A 222 -18.65 7.90 25.63
CA LYS A 222 -18.76 6.63 24.89
C LYS A 222 -20.19 6.19 24.60
N ALA A 223 -21.17 6.63 25.40
CA ALA A 223 -22.57 6.26 25.24
C ALA A 223 -23.27 6.93 24.04
N GLY A 224 -22.90 8.18 23.71
CA GLY A 224 -23.61 8.98 22.71
C GLY A 224 -23.47 8.50 21.26
N VAL A 225 -22.29 8.01 20.88
CA VAL A 225 -21.98 7.63 19.48
C VAL A 225 -22.74 6.38 19.04
N ALA A 226 -22.90 5.40 19.94
CA ALA A 226 -23.53 4.12 19.62
C ALA A 226 -25.00 4.27 19.15
N VAL A 227 -25.76 5.16 19.80
CA VAL A 227 -27.19 5.39 19.47
C VAL A 227 -27.34 6.12 18.12
N GLY A 228 -26.48 7.10 17.85
CA GLY A 228 -26.52 7.90 16.61
C GLY A 228 -26.32 7.06 15.35
N VAL A 229 -25.41 6.09 15.36
CA VAL A 229 -25.14 5.21 14.22
C VAL A 229 -26.35 4.33 13.88
N ILE A 230 -27.02 3.76 14.89
CA ILE A 230 -28.19 2.88 14.68
C ILE A 230 -29.33 3.64 14.00
N VAL A 231 -29.64 4.85 14.46
CA VAL A 231 -30.68 5.70 13.86
C VAL A 231 -30.28 6.18 12.45
N GLY A 232 -29.02 6.57 12.26
CA GLY A 232 -28.51 6.99 10.95
C GLY A 232 -28.58 5.89 9.88
N VAL A 233 -28.14 4.68 10.21
CA VAL A 233 -28.20 3.52 9.30
C VAL A 233 -29.65 3.14 8.97
N ALA A 234 -30.56 3.17 9.95
CA ALA A 234 -31.97 2.90 9.73
C ALA A 234 -32.63 3.90 8.77
N LEU A 235 -32.32 5.20 8.90
CA LEU A 235 -32.83 6.24 8.00
C LEU A 235 -32.28 6.10 6.57
N ILE A 236 -30.98 5.82 6.42
CA ILE A 236 -30.35 5.61 5.11
C ILE A 236 -30.92 4.38 4.41
N ALA A 237 -31.05 3.26 5.11
CA ALA A 237 -31.67 2.03 4.58
C ALA A 237 -33.14 2.27 4.16
N GLY A 238 -33.91 2.98 4.98
CA GLY A 238 -35.28 3.38 4.67
C GLY A 238 -35.38 4.24 3.42
N ALA A 239 -34.49 5.23 3.25
CA ALA A 239 -34.44 6.09 2.07
C ALA A 239 -34.11 5.31 0.79
N ILE A 240 -33.11 4.43 0.82
CA ILE A 240 -32.73 3.58 -0.31
C ILE A 240 -33.90 2.66 -0.70
N TRP A 241 -34.51 1.97 0.26
CA TRP A 241 -35.67 1.11 0.02
C TRP A 241 -36.86 1.88 -0.55
N PHE A 242 -37.13 3.10 -0.05
CA PHE A 242 -38.20 3.95 -0.56
C PHE A 242 -37.96 4.40 -2.01
N MET A 243 -36.71 4.75 -2.39
CA MET A 243 -36.36 5.07 -3.78
C MET A 243 -36.52 3.85 -4.70
N VAL A 244 -36.06 2.66 -4.28
CA VAL A 244 -36.24 1.41 -5.05
C VAL A 244 -37.72 1.06 -5.18
N ARG A 245 -38.52 1.22 -4.11
CA ARG A 245 -39.97 0.95 -4.12
C ARG A 245 -40.74 1.96 -4.99
N ARG A 246 -40.28 3.21 -5.11
CA ARG A 246 -40.81 4.17 -6.11
C ARG A 246 -40.46 3.76 -7.53
N ARG A 247 -39.21 3.35 -7.82
CA ARG A 247 -38.79 2.91 -9.16
C ARG A 247 -39.53 1.64 -9.63
N LYS A 248 -39.82 0.69 -8.74
CA LYS A 248 -40.57 -0.55 -9.07
C LYS A 248 -42.07 -0.36 -9.41
N LYS A 249 -42.58 0.87 -9.52
CA LYS A 249 -43.94 1.15 -10.03
C LYS A 249 -44.01 1.63 -11.49
N GLY A 250 -42.88 1.68 -12.20
CA GLY A 250 -42.78 2.27 -13.55
C GLY A 250 -42.05 1.39 -14.57
N ALA A 251 -42.48 0.14 -14.75
CA ALA A 251 -41.95 -0.76 -15.78
C ALA A 251 -43.04 -1.75 -16.25
N SER A 252 -43.87 -1.32 -17.19
CA SER A 252 -44.79 -2.22 -17.91
C SER A 252 -44.03 -3.00 -18.98
N PHE A 253 -44.42 -4.26 -19.16
CA PHE A 253 -43.76 -5.24 -20.04
C PHE A 253 -44.17 -5.04 -21.50
N GLN A 254 -43.20 -5.00 -22.43
CA GLN A 254 -43.46 -5.00 -23.88
C GLN A 254 -42.42 -5.89 -24.59
N SER A 255 -42.71 -7.17 -24.74
CA SER A 255 -41.97 -8.09 -25.60
C SER A 255 -42.35 -7.88 -27.07
N VAL A 256 -41.38 -7.78 -27.97
CA VAL A 256 -41.59 -7.80 -29.42
C VAL A 256 -41.26 -9.21 -29.93
N PRO A 257 -42.13 -9.87 -30.73
CA PRO A 257 -41.88 -11.21 -31.26
C PRO A 257 -40.93 -11.18 -32.47
N ALA A 258 -40.23 -12.28 -32.70
CA ALA A 258 -39.55 -12.54 -33.96
C ALA A 258 -40.52 -13.17 -34.98
N PRO A 259 -40.39 -12.89 -36.29
CA PRO A 259 -41.03 -13.65 -37.36
C PRO A 259 -40.12 -14.81 -37.82
N ASP A 260 -40.76 -15.89 -38.28
CA ASP A 260 -40.12 -17.14 -38.70
C ASP A 260 -39.52 -17.12 -40.12
N ALA A 261 -38.95 -18.26 -40.54
CA ALA A 261 -38.29 -18.46 -41.82
C ALA A 261 -39.26 -18.74 -42.99
N ASP A 262 -38.73 -18.63 -44.21
CA ASP A 262 -39.28 -19.24 -45.43
C ASP A 262 -38.12 -19.83 -46.26
N ASP A 263 -38.39 -20.88 -47.05
CA ASP A 263 -37.37 -21.75 -47.68
C ASP A 263 -37.83 -22.21 -49.07
N SER A 264 -37.10 -21.85 -50.14
CA SER A 264 -37.21 -22.51 -51.47
C SER A 264 -36.08 -22.16 -52.46
N GLU A 265 -35.17 -23.12 -52.65
CA GLU A 265 -34.71 -23.71 -53.93
C GLU A 265 -34.53 -22.92 -55.27
N LYS A 266 -33.36 -23.19 -55.90
CA LYS A 266 -33.15 -23.63 -57.32
C LYS A 266 -33.13 -22.58 -58.48
N GLY A 267 -32.02 -22.53 -59.25
CA GLY A 267 -31.91 -21.73 -60.49
C GLY A 267 -30.55 -21.74 -61.24
N ALA A 268 -30.30 -22.75 -62.08
CA ALA A 268 -29.05 -23.10 -62.78
C ALA A 268 -28.30 -22.07 -63.71
N ALA A 269 -26.99 -22.32 -63.88
CA ALA A 269 -26.09 -21.97 -65.03
C ALA A 269 -25.74 -20.46 -65.26
N ALA A 270 -24.57 -20.05 -65.78
CA ALA A 270 -23.40 -20.70 -66.41
C ALA A 270 -22.10 -19.85 -66.17
N LEU A 271 -20.90 -19.94 -66.80
CA LEU A 271 -20.30 -20.73 -67.91
C LEU A 271 -18.73 -20.77 -67.76
N ALA A 272 -17.99 -21.04 -68.85
CA ALA A 272 -16.54 -20.95 -69.13
C ALA A 272 -15.81 -19.64 -68.70
N ALA A 273 -14.49 -19.56 -68.46
CA ALA A 273 -13.34 -20.51 -68.38
C ALA A 273 -12.17 -19.80 -67.58
N ASN A 274 -10.86 -20.10 -67.57
CA ASN A 274 -9.94 -20.96 -68.36
C ASN A 274 -8.62 -21.26 -67.57
N GLY A 275 -7.66 -22.02 -68.14
CA GLY A 275 -6.31 -22.31 -67.59
C GLY A 275 -5.14 -21.56 -68.26
N PRO A 276 -3.86 -21.99 -68.12
CA PRO A 276 -3.35 -23.25 -67.52
C PRO A 276 -2.16 -23.09 -66.51
N SER A 277 -1.58 -24.21 -66.08
CA SER A 277 -0.36 -24.35 -65.23
C SER A 277 0.91 -24.70 -66.04
N PRO A 278 2.09 -24.73 -65.40
CA PRO A 278 2.83 -26.00 -65.11
C PRO A 278 3.21 -26.12 -63.60
N THR A 279 3.32 -27.28 -62.93
CA THR A 279 4.39 -28.33 -62.97
C THR A 279 5.82 -27.78 -62.80
N GLU A 280 6.73 -28.33 -61.98
CA GLU A 280 6.79 -29.57 -61.18
C GLU A 280 7.85 -29.39 -60.02
N SER A 281 8.30 -30.34 -59.18
CA SER A 281 8.20 -31.82 -59.17
C SER A 281 8.30 -32.48 -57.78
N SER A 282 8.07 -33.79 -57.80
CA SER A 282 8.46 -34.96 -56.98
C SER A 282 9.57 -34.81 -55.90
N GLY A 283 9.63 -35.62 -54.83
CA GLY A 283 8.90 -36.90 -54.60
C GLY A 283 8.90 -37.43 -53.15
N MET A 284 8.65 -38.74 -52.99
CA MET A 284 8.02 -39.32 -51.79
C MET A 284 8.96 -40.02 -50.79
N ALA A 285 8.55 -40.03 -49.52
CA ALA A 285 8.74 -41.17 -48.60
C ALA A 285 7.57 -41.22 -47.58
N ALA A 286 7.02 -42.41 -47.33
CA ALA A 286 5.93 -42.60 -46.37
C ALA A 286 6.45 -43.14 -45.03
N GLY A 287 6.01 -42.53 -43.92
CA GLY A 287 6.37 -42.93 -42.56
C GLY A 287 5.16 -42.93 -41.63
N ASN A 288 4.43 -44.04 -41.57
CA ASN A 288 3.21 -44.16 -40.78
C ASN A 288 3.55 -44.59 -39.33
N VAL A 289 3.30 -43.74 -38.34
CA VAL A 289 3.59 -44.03 -36.92
C VAL A 289 2.36 -43.73 -36.05
N SER A 290 1.85 -44.78 -35.41
CA SER A 290 0.69 -44.69 -34.50
C SER A 290 0.95 -43.80 -33.30
N ARG A 291 0.05 -42.84 -33.04
CA ARG A 291 0.03 -42.11 -31.76
C ARG A 291 -0.45 -43.04 -30.66
N LYS A 292 0.45 -43.41 -29.75
CA LYS A 292 0.15 -44.18 -28.54
C LYS A 292 -0.58 -43.26 -27.53
N PRO A 293 -1.60 -43.72 -26.79
CA PRO A 293 -2.23 -42.90 -25.75
C PRO A 293 -1.23 -42.47 -24.66
N VAL A 294 -1.46 -41.29 -24.09
CA VAL A 294 -0.67 -40.77 -22.96
C VAL A 294 -1.11 -41.47 -21.67
N SER A 295 -0.16 -42.02 -20.93
CA SER A 295 -0.39 -42.56 -19.58
C SER A 295 -0.60 -41.43 -18.57
N PRO A 296 -1.35 -41.65 -17.47
CA PRO A 296 -1.49 -40.68 -16.39
C PRO A 296 -0.15 -40.32 -15.73
N ALA A 297 -0.08 -39.15 -15.10
CA ALA A 297 1.07 -38.73 -14.30
C ALA A 297 1.26 -39.60 -13.06
N PRO A 298 2.49 -39.77 -12.55
CA PRO A 298 2.73 -40.35 -11.23
C PRO A 298 2.05 -39.52 -10.14
N GLN A 299 1.42 -40.17 -9.16
CA GLN A 299 0.99 -39.50 -7.95
C GLN A 299 2.22 -39.19 -7.10
N GLU A 300 2.38 -37.94 -6.67
CA GLU A 300 3.34 -37.62 -5.61
C GLU A 300 2.90 -38.29 -4.31
N GLN A 301 3.85 -38.88 -3.59
CA GLN A 301 3.57 -39.54 -2.32
C GLN A 301 3.25 -38.48 -1.27
N GLU A 302 2.14 -38.66 -0.53
CA GLU A 302 1.91 -37.96 0.73
C GLU A 302 3.16 -38.13 1.60
N ARG A 303 3.74 -37.01 2.05
CA ARG A 303 4.83 -37.03 3.04
C ARG A 303 4.23 -36.91 4.42
N ASP A 304 4.62 -37.82 5.30
CA ASP A 304 4.11 -37.96 6.66
C ASP A 304 4.07 -36.62 7.40
N ILE A 305 2.86 -36.21 7.78
CA ILE A 305 2.66 -35.11 8.72
C ILE A 305 2.95 -35.69 10.11
N PRO A 306 3.98 -35.21 10.84
CA PRO A 306 4.23 -35.69 12.20
C PRO A 306 3.04 -35.31 13.09
N MET A 307 2.30 -36.32 13.55
CA MET A 307 1.21 -36.17 14.51
C MET A 307 1.77 -35.53 15.80
N LEU A 308 1.28 -34.33 16.13
CA LEU A 308 1.56 -33.71 17.41
C LEU A 308 0.78 -34.43 18.49
N ASP A 309 1.49 -35.23 19.29
CA ASP A 309 0.91 -35.89 20.45
C ASP A 309 0.41 -34.85 21.46
N SER A 310 -0.78 -35.08 22.01
CA SER A 310 -1.51 -34.10 22.84
C SER A 310 -1.25 -34.29 24.34
N GLY A 311 -0.04 -34.76 24.70
CA GLY A 311 0.32 -35.15 26.06
C GLY A 311 0.42 -34.00 27.06
N ASP A 312 0.98 -32.85 26.65
CA ASP A 312 1.33 -31.74 27.55
C ASP A 312 0.45 -30.50 27.36
N VAL A 313 -0.83 -30.61 27.72
CA VAL A 313 -1.70 -29.45 27.97
C VAL A 313 -1.79 -29.21 29.47
N HIS A 314 -0.90 -28.38 30.02
CA HIS A 314 -1.00 -27.92 31.40
C HIS A 314 -2.09 -26.84 31.53
N GLU A 315 -3.23 -27.23 32.10
CA GLU A 315 -4.32 -26.31 32.43
C GLU A 315 -3.89 -25.34 33.55
N ALA A 316 -3.93 -24.04 33.28
CA ALA A 316 -3.51 -23.02 34.24
C ALA A 316 -4.54 -22.87 35.37
N PRO A 317 -4.15 -22.98 36.66
CA PRO A 317 -5.10 -22.96 37.77
C PRO A 317 -5.79 -21.59 37.90
N ALA A 318 -7.11 -21.62 38.12
CA ALA A 318 -7.93 -20.42 38.26
C ALA A 318 -7.53 -19.60 39.51
N MET A 319 -7.13 -18.36 39.30
CA MET A 319 -6.80 -17.42 40.38
C MET A 319 -8.05 -17.06 41.20
N PRO A 320 -8.07 -17.22 42.53
CA PRO A 320 -9.21 -16.87 43.35
C PRO A 320 -9.40 -15.35 43.43
N ALA A 321 -10.64 -14.90 43.32
CA ALA A 321 -11.00 -13.49 43.47
C ALA A 321 -11.18 -13.14 44.97
N GLY A 322 -10.31 -12.29 45.50
CA GLY A 322 -10.43 -11.71 46.83
C GLY A 322 -9.19 -11.89 47.71
N GLY A 323 -8.42 -10.83 47.89
CA GLY A 323 -7.27 -10.78 48.79
C GLY A 323 -6.56 -9.43 48.70
N ALA A 324 -6.40 -8.74 49.83
CA ALA A 324 -5.68 -7.47 49.85
C ALA A 324 -4.19 -7.72 49.64
N ARG A 325 -3.54 -6.91 48.78
CA ARG A 325 -2.09 -6.97 48.57
C ARG A 325 -1.39 -6.15 49.64
N ASP A 326 -0.80 -6.83 50.60
CA ASP A 326 0.25 -6.25 51.44
C ASP A 326 1.53 -6.04 50.60
N THR A 327 2.32 -5.03 50.95
CA THR A 327 3.47 -4.57 50.17
C THR A 327 4.77 -4.82 50.92
N THR A 328 5.50 -5.89 50.56
CA THR A 328 6.98 -5.96 50.41
C THR A 328 7.47 -7.40 50.32
N GLN A 329 7.65 -7.93 49.11
CA GLN A 329 8.64 -9.01 48.86
C GLN A 329 9.35 -8.77 47.53
N VAL A 330 10.67 -8.92 47.53
CA VAL A 330 11.54 -8.87 46.35
C VAL A 330 11.69 -10.30 45.84
N PHE A 331 11.34 -10.54 44.58
CA PHE A 331 11.54 -11.84 43.96
C PHE A 331 12.94 -11.89 43.34
N GLU A 332 13.86 -12.54 44.05
CA GLU A 332 15.20 -12.85 43.57
C GLU A 332 15.10 -14.01 42.56
N LEU A 333 15.51 -13.77 41.32
CA LEU A 333 15.49 -14.78 40.25
C LEU A 333 16.78 -15.59 40.29
N ASP A 334 16.77 -16.68 41.05
CA ASP A 334 17.86 -17.65 41.10
C ASP A 334 18.03 -18.35 39.73
N ALA A 335 19.07 -17.96 39.01
CA ALA A 335 19.40 -18.51 37.70
C ALA A 335 20.35 -19.70 37.87
N GLY A 336 19.78 -20.91 37.91
CA GLY A 336 20.51 -22.16 38.09
C GLY A 336 21.67 -22.37 37.10
N PRO A 337 22.69 -23.19 37.47
CA PRO A 337 23.99 -23.21 36.82
C PRO A 337 23.95 -23.64 35.34
N ILE A 338 24.43 -22.75 34.46
CA ILE A 338 24.55 -23.02 33.02
C ILE A 338 25.84 -23.82 32.74
N TYR A 339 25.69 -25.10 32.41
CA TYR A 339 26.79 -25.97 31.98
C TYR A 339 27.17 -25.76 30.51
N GLY A 340 27.74 -24.59 30.20
CA GLY A 340 28.16 -24.20 28.84
C GLY A 340 29.52 -24.76 28.41
N VAL A 341 29.63 -26.07 28.19
CA VAL A 341 30.90 -26.70 27.72
C VAL A 341 31.04 -26.58 26.20
N HIS A 342 31.52 -25.43 25.70
CA HIS A 342 32.20 -25.31 24.39
C HIS A 342 32.91 -23.95 24.24
N GLN A 343 34.12 -23.83 24.79
CA GLN A 343 35.11 -22.85 24.34
C GLN A 343 36.49 -23.53 24.25
N GLN A 344 37.06 -23.59 23.05
CA GLN A 344 38.49 -23.76 22.84
C GLN A 344 38.99 -22.53 22.09
N ALA A 345 39.88 -21.77 22.72
CA ALA A 345 40.61 -20.72 22.05
C ALA A 345 41.73 -21.35 21.21
N ILE A 346 41.74 -21.07 19.91
CA ILE A 346 42.85 -21.45 19.01
C ILE A 346 43.62 -20.17 18.69
N ASN A 347 44.71 -19.97 19.43
CA ASN A 347 45.75 -19.00 19.13
C ASN A 347 47.05 -19.53 19.76
N HIS A 348 48.02 -19.90 18.93
CA HIS A 348 49.42 -19.99 19.34
C HIS A 348 50.32 -19.90 18.10
N GLU A 349 51.27 -18.97 18.18
CA GLU A 349 52.47 -18.78 17.34
C GLU A 349 52.27 -18.47 15.84
#